data_AF-A0A482VSR8-F1
#
_entry.id   AF-A0A482VSR8-F1
#
_cell.length_a   1.000
_cell.length_b   1.000
_cell.length_c   1.000
_cell.angle_alpha   90.00
_cell.angle_beta   90.00
_cell.angle_gamma   90.00
#
_symmetry.space_group_name_H-M   'P 1'
#
loop_
_entity.id
_entity.type
_entity.pdbx_description
1 polymer ?
#
loop_
_entity_poly.entity_id
_entity_poly.type
_entity_poly.pdbx_seq_one_letter_code
_entity_poly.pdbx_strand_id
1 'polypeptide(L)' 'PAGKPTITTAHNTSSTALHISWRPPHHETIHGEFLGYRIAYRPRDRGDEAFKEIYIRDPTVEKE' A
#
# COMPACT_ATOMS: atom_id res chain seq x y z
N PRO A 1 3.77 13.99 3.83
CA PRO A 1 2.36 13.59 4.11
C PRO A 1 2.24 12.78 5.41
N ALA A 2 1.49 13.31 6.38
CA ALA A 2 1.29 12.67 7.70
C ALA A 2 0.23 11.57 7.68
N GLY A 3 -0.57 11.49 6.62
CA GLY A 3 -1.59 10.49 6.41
C GLY A 3 -1.02 9.12 6.12
N LYS A 4 -0.71 8.34 7.17
CA LYS A 4 -0.37 6.93 7.03
C LYS A 4 -1.65 6.10 6.83
N PRO A 5 -1.70 5.18 5.85
CA PRO A 5 -2.81 4.24 5.75
C PRO A 5 -2.85 3.38 7.02
N THR A 6 -4.05 3.14 7.52
CA THR A 6 -4.22 2.30 8.71
C THR A 6 -4.48 0.87 8.27
N ILE A 7 -3.55 -0.04 8.56
CA ILE A 7 -3.73 -1.47 8.28
C ILE A 7 -4.85 -1.99 9.19
N THR A 8 -5.92 -2.52 8.60
CA THR A 8 -7.04 -3.10 9.35
C THR A 8 -6.92 -4.61 9.47
N THR A 9 -6.31 -5.26 8.46
CA THR A 9 -6.17 -6.71 8.41
C THR A 9 -4.86 -7.08 7.74
N ALA A 10 -4.15 -8.06 8.29
CA ALA A 10 -3.02 -8.72 7.64
C ALA A 10 -2.97 -10.19 8.07
N HIS A 11 -3.15 -11.12 7.14
CA HIS A 11 -3.05 -12.55 7.42
C HIS A 11 -2.60 -13.35 6.21
N ASN A 12 -2.01 -14.52 6.45
CA ASN A 12 -1.64 -15.47 5.41
C ASN A 12 -2.89 -16.16 4.86
N THR A 13 -3.06 -16.14 3.54
CA THR A 13 -4.05 -16.96 2.84
C THR A 13 -3.47 -18.29 2.36
N SER A 14 -2.14 -18.37 2.24
CA SER A 14 -1.37 -19.57 1.94
C SER A 14 0.09 -19.40 2.41
N SER A 15 0.91 -20.45 2.31
CA SER A 15 2.36 -20.40 2.59
C SER A 15 3.13 -19.39 1.74
N THR A 16 2.54 -18.92 0.63
CA THR A 16 3.12 -17.96 -0.32
C THR A 16 2.25 -16.73 -0.58
N ALA A 17 1.14 -16.56 0.13
CA ALA A 17 0.20 -15.47 -0.12
C ALA A 17 -0.30 -14.80 1.18
N LEU A 18 -0.44 -13.47 1.12
CA LEU A 18 -0.90 -12.62 2.22
C LEU A 18 -2.11 -11.80 1.74
N HIS A 19 -3.13 -11.70 2.58
CA HIS A 19 -4.23 -10.75 2.43
C HIS A 19 -4.00 -9.59 3.39
N ILE A 20 -3.87 -8.39 2.82
CA ILE A 20 -3.72 -7.14 3.55
C ILE A 20 -4.88 -6.22 3.18
N SER A 21 -5.50 -5.60 4.18
CA SER A 21 -6.53 -4.58 4.03
C SER A 21 -6.13 -3.34 4.83
N TRP A 22 -6.36 -2.16 4.27
CA TRP A 22 -6.06 -0.88 4.90
C TRP A 22 -7.15 0.15 4.62
N ARG A 23 -7.23 1.15 5.48
CA ARG A 23 -8.09 2.33 5.29
C ARG A 23 -7.27 3.49 4.71
N PRO A 24 -7.90 4.30 3.84
CA PRO A 24 -7.27 5.53 3.34
C PRO A 24 -6.88 6.44 4.50
N PRO A 25 -5.79 7.21 4.35
CA PRO A 25 -5.51 8.31 5.27
C PRO A 25 -6.62 9.38 5.20
N HIS A 26 -6.78 10.15 6.27
CA HIS A 26 -7.77 11.23 6.30
C HIS A 26 -7.47 12.25 5.20
N HIS A 27 -8.48 12.66 4.43
CA HIS A 27 -8.30 13.57 3.29
C HIS A 27 -7.61 14.88 3.70
N GLU A 28 -7.86 15.39 4.91
CA GLU A 28 -7.20 16.59 5.46
C GLU A 28 -5.68 16.44 5.63
N THR A 29 -5.18 15.20 5.68
CA THR A 29 -3.74 14.91 5.80
C THR A 29 -3.05 14.72 4.44
N ILE A 30 -3.83 14.77 3.36
CA ILE A 30 -3.36 14.69 1.98
C ILE A 30 -3.31 16.11 1.43
N HIS A 31 -2.10 16.68 1.37
CA HIS A 31 -1.89 17.98 0.75
C HIS A 31 -1.70 17.78 -0.77
N GLY A 32 -2.78 17.90 -1.53
CA GLY A 32 -2.79 17.71 -2.98
C GLY A 32 -3.67 16.54 -3.42
N GLU A 33 -3.45 16.05 -4.64
CA GLU A 33 -4.23 14.97 -5.22
C GLU A 33 -3.79 13.59 -4.70
N PHE A 34 -4.77 12.73 -4.42
CA PHE A 34 -4.50 11.36 -4.02
C PHE A 34 -4.25 10.48 -5.26
N LEU A 35 -2.98 10.18 -5.53
CA LEU A 35 -2.56 9.40 -6.70
C LEU A 35 -2.72 7.87 -6.53
N GLY A 36 -2.88 7.40 -5.29
CA GLY A 36 -2.98 5.97 -4.96
C GLY A 36 -2.02 5.51 -3.85
N TYR A 37 -1.77 4.21 -3.80
CA TYR A 37 -0.95 3.55 -2.79
C TYR A 37 0.33 2.96 -3.37
N ARG A 38 1.42 3.02 -2.59
CA ARG A 38 2.66 2.30 -2.85
C ARG A 38 2.87 1.25 -1.76
N ILE A 39 2.95 -0.02 -2.18
CA ILE A 39 3.17 -1.17 -1.29
C ILE A 39 4.58 -1.67 -1.51
N ALA A 40 5.34 -1.78 -0.43
CA ALA A 40 6.70 -2.29 -0.43
C ALA A 40 6.75 -3.56 0.42
N TYR A 41 7.28 -4.65 -0.12
CA TYR A 41 7.46 -5.89 0.63
C TYR A 41 8.77 -6.58 0.27
N ARG A 42 9.30 -7.34 1.23
CA ARG A 42 10.46 -8.20 1.03
C ARG A 42 10.24 -9.54 1.73
N PRO A 43 10.74 -10.66 1.16
CA PRO A 43 10.84 -11.91 1.89
C PRO A 43 11.68 -11.73 3.15
N ARG A 44 11.40 -12.51 4.20
CA ARG A 44 12.18 -12.45 5.44
C ARG A 44 13.56 -13.09 5.27
N ASP A 45 13.64 -14.15 4.47
CA ASP A 45 14.82 -15.03 4.34
C ASP A 45 15.77 -14.64 3.20
N ARG A 46 15.29 -13.88 2.22
CA ARG A 46 16.13 -13.26 1.19
C ARG A 46 16.32 -11.81 1.61
N GLY A 47 17.57 -11.40 1.83
CA GLY A 47 17.92 -10.04 2.29
C GLY A 47 17.40 -8.92 1.39
N ASP A 48 17.93 -7.71 1.58
CA ASP A 48 17.42 -6.48 0.95
C ASP A 48 17.29 -6.54 -0.60
N GLU A 49 18.03 -7.43 -1.26
CA GLU A 49 18.00 -7.67 -2.71
C GLU A 49 16.64 -8.14 -3.26
N ALA A 50 15.75 -8.67 -2.42
CA ALA A 50 14.43 -9.17 -2.85
C ALA A 50 13.27 -8.20 -2.60
N PHE A 51 13.57 -6.91 -2.40
CA PHE A 51 12.57 -5.86 -2.24
C PHE A 51 11.71 -5.71 -3.50
N LYS A 52 10.40 -5.66 -3.32
CA LYS A 52 9.42 -5.45 -4.39
C LYS A 52 8.49 -4.32 -4.04
N GLU A 53 8.24 -3.46 -5.03
CA GLU A 53 7.28 -2.38 -4.94
C GLU A 53 6.10 -2.63 -5.88
N ILE A 54 4.90 -2.33 -5.40
CA ILE A 54 3.65 -2.35 -6.15
C ILE A 54 3.00 -0.97 -6.03
N TYR A 55 2.53 -0.44 -7.15
CA TYR A 55 1.81 0.83 -7.22
C TYR A 55 0.36 0.55 -7.58
N ILE A 56 -0.56 0.89 -6.68
CA ILE A 56 -2.00 0.85 -6.90
C ILE A 56 -2.44 2.29 -7.16
N ARG A 57 -2.66 2.64 -8.42
CA ARG A 57 -3.11 3.99 -8.81
C ARG A 57 -4.59 4.15 -8.53
N ASP A 58 -4.99 5.35 -8.13
CA ASP A 58 -6.39 5.71 -8.05
C ASP A 58 -6.94 5.96 -9.47
N PRO A 59 -7.99 5.22 -9.91
CA PRO A 59 -8.52 5.34 -11.27
C PRO A 59 -9.31 6.63 -11.51
N THR A 60 -9.60 7.42 -10.48
CA THR A 60 -10.32 8.70 -10.61
C THR A 60 -9.42 9.86 -11.03
N VAL A 61 -8.10 9.70 -10.93
CA VAL A 61 -7.09 10.70 -11.27
C VAL A 61 -6.92 10.91 -12.80
N GLU A 62 -7.26 9.93 -13.63
CA GLU A 62 -7.10 10.04 -15.10
C GLU A 62 -8.31 10.66 -15.82
N LYS A 63 -9.29 11.24 -15.10
CA LYS A 63 -10.54 11.74 -15.69
C LYS A 63 -10.62 13.26 -15.93
N GLU A 64 -9.54 14.01 -15.79
CA GLU A 64 -9.51 15.46 -16.04
C GLU A 64 -8.94 15.83 -17.42
#